data_AF-A0A2V8XPK1-F1
#
_entry.id   AF-A0A2V8XPK1-F1
#
_cell.length_a   1.000
_cell.length_b   1.000
_cell.length_c   1.000
_cell.angle_alpha   90.00
_cell.angle_beta   90.00
_cell.angle_gamma   90.00
#
_symmetry.space_group_name_H-M   'P 1'
#
loop_
_entity.id
_entity.type
_entity.pdbx_description
1 polymer ?
#
loop_
_entity_poly.entity_id
_entity_poly.type
_entity_poly.pdbx_seq_one_letter_code
_entity_poly.pdbx_strand_id
1 'polypeptide(L)'
;IATFVLVFVVGAIFSRGVSATGPASGLGPYLVGSLVWGIGLSLGGPTGYAINPARDLGPRVAHAILPIAGKGGSDWGYATIPVIGPLIGGVLAGALLRVLAIS
;
A
#
# COMPACT_ATOMS: atom_id res chain seq x y z
N ILE A 1 -9.34 -2.37 -1.17
CA ILE A 1 -9.40 -2.91 0.22
C ILE A 1 -8.00 -2.96 0.84
N ALA A 2 -7.02 -3.66 0.25
CA ALA A 2 -5.69 -3.79 0.85
C ALA A 2 -4.99 -2.45 1.16
N THR A 3 -5.01 -1.46 0.26
CA THR A 3 -4.46 -0.11 0.57
C THR A 3 -5.23 0.62 1.65
N PHE A 4 -6.55 0.45 1.73
CA PHE A 4 -7.32 1.03 2.82
C PHE A 4 -6.84 0.49 4.16
N VAL A 5 -6.70 -0.83 4.28
CA VAL A 5 -6.18 -1.49 5.49
C VAL A 5 -4.77 -1.00 5.81
N LEU A 6 -3.88 -0.92 4.80
CA LEU A 6 -2.53 -0.42 4.96
C LEU A 6 -2.52 1.00 5.57
N VAL A 7 -3.19 1.96 4.91
CA VAL A 7 -3.15 3.37 5.33
C VAL A 7 -3.84 3.56 6.68
N PHE A 8 -4.98 2.89 6.89
CA PHE A 8 -5.73 2.99 8.15
C PHE A 8 -4.92 2.46 9.33
N VAL A 9 -4.35 1.25 9.22
CA VAL A 9 -3.61 0.63 10.31
C VAL A 9 -2.27 1.34 10.55
N VAL A 10 -1.58 1.80 9.50
CA VAL A 10 -0.39 2.66 9.67
C VAL A 10 -0.76 3.93 10.44
N GLY A 11 -1.85 4.60 10.07
CA GLY A 11 -2.33 5.78 10.81
C GLY A 11 -2.62 5.46 12.29
N ALA A 12 -3.24 4.33 12.57
CA ALA A 12 -3.50 3.88 13.94
C ALA A 12 -2.21 3.57 14.73
N ILE A 13 -1.22 2.88 14.13
CA ILE A 13 0.07 2.56 14.76
C ILE A 13 0.78 3.81 15.25
N PHE A 14 0.70 4.90 14.48
CA PHE A 14 1.37 6.17 14.79
C PHE A 14 0.43 7.20 15.44
N SER A 15 -0.79 6.80 15.82
CA SER A 15 -1.75 7.70 16.44
C SER A 15 -1.36 8.06 17.88
N ARG A 16 -1.57 9.33 18.26
CA ARG A 16 -1.37 9.79 19.64
C ARG A 16 -2.33 9.13 20.64
N GLY A 17 -3.47 8.62 20.17
CA GLY A 17 -4.41 7.86 20.99
C GLY A 17 -3.88 6.48 21.40
N VAL A 18 -2.92 5.93 20.64
CA VAL A 18 -2.23 4.68 20.97
C VAL A 18 -0.98 4.93 21.80
N SER A 19 -0.18 5.92 21.41
CA SER A 19 0.99 6.35 22.18
C SER A 19 1.26 7.83 21.96
N ALA A 20 1.32 8.61 23.04
CA ALA A 20 1.57 10.05 22.98
C ALA A 20 2.93 10.39 22.34
N THR A 21 3.93 9.51 22.48
CA THR A 21 5.28 9.67 21.92
C THR A 21 5.53 8.78 20.70
N GLY A 22 4.51 8.06 20.23
CA GLY A 22 4.63 7.06 19.16
C GLY A 22 5.22 5.73 19.62
N PRO A 23 5.40 4.77 18.70
CA PRO A 23 6.01 3.47 19.00
C PRO A 23 7.45 3.62 19.49
N ALA A 24 7.92 2.65 20.29
CA ALA A 24 9.32 2.56 20.66
C ALA A 24 10.25 2.58 19.43
N SER A 25 11.49 3.05 19.61
CA SER A 25 12.46 3.12 18.52
C SER A 25 12.62 1.77 17.81
N GLY A 26 12.56 1.78 16.48
CA GLY A 26 12.59 0.57 15.65
C GLY A 26 11.28 -0.24 15.58
N LEU A 27 10.37 -0.09 16.55
CA LEU A 27 9.11 -0.84 16.57
C LEU A 27 8.13 -0.38 15.47
N GLY A 28 8.10 0.92 15.16
CA GLY A 28 7.24 1.46 14.09
C GLY A 28 7.45 0.76 12.75
N PRO A 29 8.67 0.78 12.17
CA PRO A 29 8.98 0.08 10.93
C PRO A 29 8.72 -1.44 11.00
N TYR A 30 9.01 -2.08 12.14
CA TYR A 30 8.72 -3.51 12.35
C TYR A 30 7.21 -3.80 12.23
N LEU A 31 6.36 -3.01 12.91
CA LEU A 31 4.91 -3.17 12.86
C LEU A 31 4.36 -2.93 11.44
N VAL A 32 4.87 -1.93 10.74
CA VAL A 32 4.49 -1.66 9.34
C VAL A 32 4.92 -2.83 8.43
N GLY A 33 6.12 -3.38 8.62
CA GLY A 33 6.58 -4.56 7.89
C GLY A 33 5.69 -5.78 8.11
N SER A 34 5.36 -6.05 9.38
CA SER A 34 4.44 -7.13 9.76
C SER A 34 3.04 -6.95 9.17
N LEU A 35 2.55 -5.70 9.11
CA LEU A 35 1.28 -5.36 8.45
C LEU A 35 1.33 -5.67 6.95
N VAL A 36 2.37 -5.22 6.24
CA VAL A 36 2.53 -5.50 4.80
C VAL A 36 2.61 -7.01 4.55
N TRP A 37 3.33 -7.74 5.39
CA TRP A 37 3.41 -9.20 5.32
C TRP A 37 2.05 -9.86 5.52
N GLY A 38 1.30 -9.46 6.55
CA GLY A 38 -0.06 -9.97 6.81
C GLY A 38 -1.02 -9.67 5.66
N ILE A 39 -0.94 -8.48 5.05
CA ILE A 39 -1.72 -8.12 3.86
C ILE A 39 -1.34 -9.03 2.68
N GLY A 40 -0.05 -9.31 2.48
CA GLY A 40 0.41 -10.23 1.45
C GLY A 40 -0.15 -11.64 1.62
N LEU A 41 -0.15 -12.17 2.85
CA LEU A 41 -0.68 -13.50 3.15
C LEU A 41 -2.21 -13.61 3.03
N SER A 42 -2.95 -12.54 3.36
CA SER A 42 -4.41 -12.58 3.45
C SER A 42 -5.14 -12.00 2.23
N LEU A 43 -4.56 -10.98 1.59
CA LEU A 43 -5.18 -10.22 0.48
C LEU A 43 -4.34 -10.25 -0.80
N GLY A 44 -3.24 -11.01 -0.82
CA GLY A 44 -2.31 -11.09 -1.95
C GLY A 44 -2.82 -11.90 -3.15
N GLY A 45 -3.63 -12.93 -2.94
CA GLY A 45 -4.00 -13.90 -3.99
C GLY A 45 -4.56 -13.28 -5.29
N PRO A 46 -5.65 -12.48 -5.23
CA PRO A 46 -6.31 -12.00 -6.45
C PRO A 46 -5.54 -10.96 -7.27
N THR A 47 -4.61 -10.20 -6.66
CA THR A 47 -3.99 -9.00 -7.30
C THR A 47 -2.51 -8.81 -6.99
N GLY A 48 -1.86 -9.76 -6.30
CA GLY A 48 -0.48 -9.60 -5.84
C GLY A 48 -0.30 -8.48 -4.80
N TYR A 49 -1.35 -8.21 -3.99
CA TYR A 49 -1.43 -7.12 -3.02
C TYR A 49 -0.97 -5.77 -3.60
N ALA A 50 -1.58 -5.35 -4.71
CA ALA A 50 -1.36 -4.04 -5.31
C ALA A 50 -1.81 -2.92 -4.34
N ILE A 51 -0.92 -2.55 -3.40
CA ILE A 51 -1.22 -1.62 -2.32
C ILE A 51 -0.64 -0.22 -2.54
N ASN A 52 0.25 -0.07 -3.53
CA ASN A 52 1.02 1.14 -3.79
C ASN A 52 1.19 1.35 -5.31
N PRO A 53 0.72 2.48 -5.88
CA PRO A 53 0.88 2.78 -7.31
C PRO A 53 2.34 2.79 -7.77
N ALA A 54 3.27 3.31 -6.96
CA ALA A 54 4.69 3.38 -7.32
C ALA A 54 5.33 1.98 -7.40
N ARG A 55 4.86 1.03 -6.57
CA ARG A 55 5.32 -0.36 -6.55
C ARG A 55 4.91 -1.14 -7.81
N ASP A 56 3.90 -0.66 -8.53
CA ASP A 56 3.44 -1.24 -9.80
C ASP A 56 3.95 -0.44 -11.02
N LEU A 57 3.68 0.86 -11.06
CA LEU A 57 3.99 1.71 -12.22
C LEU A 57 5.49 1.83 -12.49
N GLY A 58 6.33 1.94 -11.46
CA GLY A 58 7.78 2.08 -11.63
C GLY A 58 8.37 0.89 -12.41
N PRO A 59 8.21 -0.35 -11.91
CA PRO A 59 8.63 -1.55 -12.63
C PRO A 59 8.00 -1.69 -14.01
N ARG A 60 6.74 -1.27 -14.19
CA ARG A 60 6.03 -1.35 -15.48
C ARG A 60 6.60 -0.40 -16.53
N VAL A 61 6.87 0.84 -16.15
CA VAL A 61 7.53 1.84 -17.01
C VAL A 61 8.94 1.37 -17.35
N ALA A 62 9.70 0.86 -16.39
CA ALA A 62 11.01 0.28 -16.63
C ALA A 62 10.93 -0.89 -17.63
N HIS A 63 9.98 -1.82 -17.44
CA HIS A 63 9.75 -2.92 -18.38
C HIS A 63 9.40 -2.44 -19.79
N ALA A 64 8.61 -1.36 -19.92
CA ALA A 64 8.24 -0.80 -21.21
C ALA A 64 9.44 -0.19 -21.95
N ILE A 65 10.33 0.53 -21.25
CA ILE A 65 11.43 1.28 -21.86
C ILE A 65 12.68 0.42 -22.06
N LEU A 66 13.00 -0.46 -21.11
CA LEU A 66 14.27 -1.20 -21.15
C LEU A 66 14.28 -2.24 -22.29
N PRO A 67 15.42 -2.40 -23.00
CA PRO A 67 15.58 -3.42 -24.02
C PRO A 67 15.77 -4.80 -23.36
N ILE A 68 14.68 -5.52 -23.13
CA ILE A 68 14.69 -6.87 -22.57
C ILE A 68 14.42 -7.86 -23.70
N ALA A 69 15.38 -8.76 -23.96
CA ALA A 69 15.26 -9.76 -25.02
C ALA A 69 14.07 -10.68 -24.77
N GLY A 70 13.22 -10.86 -25.80
CA GLY A 70 12.03 -11.73 -25.70
C GLY A 70 10.92 -11.22 -24.78
N LYS A 71 10.90 -9.92 -24.41
CA LYS A 71 9.86 -9.37 -23.52
C LYS A 71 8.47 -9.39 -24.16
N GLY A 72 7.47 -9.71 -23.35
CA GLY A 72 6.06 -9.58 -23.72
C GLY A 72 5.54 -8.15 -23.60
N GLY A 73 4.22 -8.00 -23.62
CA GLY A 73 3.57 -6.71 -23.34
C GLY A 73 3.73 -6.28 -21.88
N SER A 74 3.61 -4.97 -21.61
CA SER A 74 3.69 -4.42 -20.24
C SER A 74 2.34 -4.37 -19.51
N ASP A 75 1.33 -5.07 -20.04
CA ASP A 75 -0.03 -5.17 -19.49
C ASP A 75 -0.64 -3.83 -19.03
N TRP A 76 -0.63 -2.85 -19.94
CA TRP A 76 -1.15 -1.51 -19.67
C TRP A 76 -2.67 -1.49 -19.42
N GLY A 77 -3.40 -2.49 -19.91
CA GLY A 77 -4.83 -2.66 -19.63
C GLY A 77 -5.11 -2.85 -18.13
N TYR A 78 -4.26 -3.63 -17.45
CA TYR A 78 -4.38 -3.83 -16.01
C TYR A 78 -3.82 -2.67 -15.17
N ALA A 79 -2.95 -1.82 -15.72
CA ALA A 79 -2.22 -0.78 -14.99
C ALA A 79 -3.11 0.26 -14.27
N THR A 80 -4.37 0.42 -14.68
CA THR A 80 -5.32 1.31 -14.00
C THR A 80 -5.74 0.77 -12.63
N ILE A 81 -5.83 -0.55 -12.45
CA ILE A 81 -6.24 -1.21 -11.20
C ILE A 81 -5.27 -0.94 -10.04
N PRO A 82 -3.95 -1.19 -10.15
CA PRO A 82 -2.98 -0.93 -9.09
C PRO A 82 -2.68 0.57 -8.88
N VAL A 83 -3.29 1.46 -9.65
CA VAL A 83 -3.18 2.92 -9.49
C VAL A 83 -4.43 3.48 -8.83
N ILE A 84 -5.58 3.33 -9.48
CA ILE A 84 -6.84 3.92 -9.02
C ILE A 84 -7.32 3.24 -7.74
N GLY A 85 -7.22 1.90 -7.65
CA GLY A 85 -7.64 1.15 -6.48
C GLY A 85 -6.93 1.61 -5.19
N PRO A 86 -5.60 1.68 -5.18
CA PRO A 86 -4.85 2.21 -4.04
C PRO A 86 -5.13 3.66 -3.72
N LEU A 87 -5.25 4.55 -4.72
CA LEU A 87 -5.56 5.96 -4.47
C LEU A 87 -6.91 6.12 -3.78
N ILE A 88 -7.95 5.46 -4.27
CA ILE A 88 -9.28 5.47 -3.64
C ILE A 88 -9.20 4.88 -2.22
N GLY A 89 -8.55 3.73 -2.06
CA GLY A 89 -8.40 3.08 -0.76
C GLY A 89 -7.69 3.95 0.27
N GLY A 90 -6.62 4.63 -0.13
CA GLY A 90 -5.86 5.54 0.73
C GLY A 90 -6.64 6.79 1.11
N VAL A 91 -7.37 7.40 0.17
CA VAL A 91 -8.24 8.56 0.43
C VAL A 91 -9.34 8.20 1.43
N LEU A 92 -10.02 7.06 1.23
CA LEU A 92 -11.08 6.61 2.14
C LEU A 92 -10.55 6.31 3.54
N ALA A 93 -9.37 5.68 3.65
CA ALA A 93 -8.73 5.43 4.93
C ALA A 93 -8.34 6.73 5.65
N GLY A 94 -7.75 7.68 4.92
CA GLY A 94 -7.40 9.00 5.46
C GLY A 94 -8.63 9.77 5.93
N ALA A 95 -9.72 9.73 5.17
CA ALA A 95 -10.99 10.34 5.56
C ALA A 95 -11.54 9.72 6.85
N LEU A 96 -11.53 8.38 6.97
CA LEU A 96 -12.01 7.70 8.17
C LEU A 96 -11.14 8.01 9.39
N LEU A 97 -9.81 8.04 9.26
CA LEU A 97 -8.91 8.41 10.36
C LEU A 97 -9.23 9.81 10.91
N ARG A 98 -9.56 10.76 10.04
CA ARG A 98 -9.97 12.12 10.43
C ARG A 98 -11.29 12.14 11.19
N VAL A 99 -12.29 11.41 10.69
CA VAL A 99 -13.61 11.30 11.33
C VAL A 99 -13.49 10.69 12.73
N LEU A 100 -12.62 9.69 12.89
CA LEU A 100 -12.39 9.03 14.17
C LEU A 100 -11.41 9.78 15.09
N ALA A 101 -10.87 10.93 14.67
CA ALA A 101 -9.84 11.68 15.38
C ALA A 101 -8.59 10.85 15.74
N ILE A 102 -8.25 9.88 14.89
CA ILE A 102 -7.07 8.98 15.04
C ILE A 102 -5.84 9.56 14.30
N SER A 103 -6.01 10.66 13.56
CA SER A 103 -4.95 11.35 12.81
C SER A 103 -3.97 12.15 13.66
#